data_AF-A0A085FYQ6-F1
#
_entry.id   AF-A0A085FYQ6-F1
#
_cell.length_a   1.000
_cell.length_b   1.000
_cell.length_c   1.000
_cell.angle_alpha   90.00
_cell.angle_beta   90.00
_cell.angle_gamma   90.00
#
_symmetry.space_group_name_H-M   'P 1'
#
loop_
_entity.id
_entity.type
_entity.pdbx_description
1 polymer ?
#
loop_
_entity_poly.entity_id
_entity_poly.type
_entity_poly.pdbx_seq_one_letter_code
_entity_poly.pdbx_strand_id
1 'polypeptide(L)'
;MLNLFTRPFRQPAPQLDGLGAGFIALPLAKGCTVPAGSFAVLANKDGHTRRLSEGARVAILDGETAWCVHPGPYGCELTPFAAAPEIGLRVRFAIDAPDPREVQQRFDLFLASEAAQQVALEGFVMLLQSALQRELEQGNLNLPPCTSFEEWNAFRTGFNQLLYTRFGVMVDDCVPVDLGASRDLAALLMARLASRPALAAAQAVQPAAFDPALEDAKALRRLFLELPGVLCGLRLALLPADCAVFRRHQDLLRRLDLVSLSVGTMPALELAAPGQPLALDQQRRRARHSRRAAAALDEAWALLARIKLGDAALVAALLGEADRIVANLECDCAARRDIAGESA
;
A
#
# COMPACT_ATOMS: atom_id res chain seq x y z
N MET A 1 48.92 25.48 22.22
CA MET A 1 48.08 26.02 21.13
C MET A 1 46.67 25.48 21.32
N LEU A 2 45.76 26.32 21.80
CA LEU A 2 44.36 25.96 22.04
C LEU A 2 43.59 26.02 20.72
N ASN A 3 43.17 24.87 20.21
CA ASN A 3 42.19 24.78 19.12
C ASN A 3 40.78 25.05 19.68
N LEU A 4 40.52 26.31 20.02
CA LEU A 4 39.18 26.84 20.26
C LEU A 4 38.63 27.33 18.91
N PHE A 5 37.35 27.11 18.65
CA PHE A 5 36.59 27.48 17.44
C PHE A 5 36.59 26.45 16.28
N THR A 6 36.17 25.22 16.56
CA THR A 6 35.34 24.49 15.59
C THR A 6 34.05 25.28 15.41
N ARG A 7 33.94 26.05 14.32
CA ARG A 7 32.66 26.63 13.88
C ARG A 7 31.62 25.51 13.91
N PRO A 8 30.44 25.67 14.54
CA PRO A 8 29.37 24.69 14.39
C PRO A 8 29.11 24.59 12.90
N PHE A 9 29.34 23.41 12.34
CA PHE A 9 29.08 23.13 10.93
C PHE A 9 27.63 23.54 10.68
N ARG A 10 27.43 24.65 9.96
CA ARG A 10 26.11 25.25 9.76
C ARG A 10 25.27 24.19 9.05
N GLN A 11 24.37 23.57 9.81
CA GLN A 11 23.59 22.44 9.32
C GLN A 11 22.78 22.91 8.11
N PRO A 12 22.76 22.15 7.00
CA PRO A 12 21.79 22.42 5.96
C PRO A 12 20.40 22.29 6.57
N ALA A 13 19.62 23.37 6.50
CA ALA A 13 18.22 23.32 6.92
C ALA A 13 17.51 22.29 6.03
N PRO A 14 16.79 21.32 6.60
CA PRO A 14 16.05 20.37 5.79
C PRO A 14 14.96 21.12 5.02
N GLN A 15 14.84 20.85 3.72
CA GLN A 15 13.79 21.44 2.88
C GLN A 15 12.49 20.68 3.15
N LEU A 16 11.70 21.18 4.11
CA LEU A 16 10.48 20.54 4.61
C LEU A 16 9.23 21.36 4.28
N ASP A 17 9.30 22.16 3.22
CA ASP A 17 8.21 23.04 2.81
C ASP A 17 6.95 22.22 2.52
N GLY A 18 5.86 22.52 3.24
CA GLY A 18 4.58 21.83 3.08
C GLY A 18 4.46 20.49 3.81
N LEU A 19 5.44 20.07 4.63
CA LEU A 19 5.31 18.93 5.52
C LEU A 19 4.14 19.13 6.50
N GLY A 20 3.26 18.15 6.62
CA GLY A 20 2.05 18.24 7.45
C GLY A 20 0.86 18.93 6.79
N ALA A 21 1.04 19.50 5.59
CA ALA A 21 -0.04 20.13 4.82
C ALA A 21 -0.22 19.46 3.45
N GLY A 22 0.74 19.62 2.54
CA GLY A 22 0.73 19.00 1.21
C GLY A 22 1.47 17.66 1.15
N PHE A 23 2.37 17.42 2.11
CA PHE A 23 3.21 16.22 2.17
C PHE A 23 3.12 15.56 3.53
N ILE A 24 3.01 14.23 3.51
CA ILE A 24 3.06 13.39 4.70
C ILE A 24 4.51 13.09 5.08
N ALA A 25 5.33 12.79 4.07
CA ALA A 25 6.73 12.45 4.25
C ALA A 25 7.61 13.14 3.19
N LEU A 26 8.70 13.75 3.62
CA LEU A 26 9.69 14.42 2.78
C LEU A 26 11.09 13.86 3.02
N PRO A 27 11.98 13.87 2.02
CA PRO A 27 13.33 13.33 2.18
C PRO A 27 14.12 14.17 3.21
N LEU A 28 14.87 13.49 4.07
CA LEU A 28 15.66 14.11 5.13
C LEU A 28 17.14 13.88 4.88
N ALA A 29 17.93 14.95 4.89
CA ALA A 29 19.36 14.87 4.59
C ALA A 29 20.19 14.41 5.80
N LYS A 30 21.36 13.82 5.52
CA LYS A 30 22.32 13.38 6.54
C LYS A 30 22.76 14.57 7.40
N GLY A 31 22.74 14.37 8.72
CA GLY A 31 23.20 15.35 9.69
C GLY A 31 22.18 16.43 10.07
N CYS A 32 21.00 16.45 9.45
CA CYS A 32 19.87 17.25 9.90
C CYS A 32 19.33 16.73 11.25
N THR A 33 18.63 17.59 11.98
CA THR A 33 17.86 17.21 13.17
C THR A 33 16.41 17.00 12.80
N VAL A 34 15.76 16.05 13.46
CA VAL A 34 14.31 15.84 13.30
C VAL A 34 13.56 17.05 13.87
N PRO A 35 12.69 17.72 13.11
CA PRO A 35 11.89 18.84 13.61
C PRO A 35 10.96 18.43 14.75
N ALA A 36 10.55 19.42 15.56
CA ALA A 36 9.54 19.23 16.60
C ALA A 36 8.20 18.79 16.00
N GLY A 37 7.50 17.89 16.69
CA GLY A 37 6.20 17.36 16.23
C GLY A 37 6.28 16.43 15.02
N SER A 38 7.49 16.03 14.61
CA SER A 38 7.73 15.07 13.52
C SER A 38 8.64 13.95 14.01
N PHE A 39 8.66 12.84 13.28
CA PHE A 39 9.62 11.76 13.47
C PHE A 39 10.34 11.48 12.16
N ALA A 40 11.51 10.84 12.22
CA ALA A 40 12.19 10.37 11.01
C ALA A 40 12.09 8.85 10.90
N VAL A 41 11.86 8.38 9.69
CA VAL A 41 11.91 6.96 9.33
C VAL A 41 13.12 6.75 8.44
N LEU A 42 13.99 5.82 8.81
CA LEU A 42 15.10 5.39 7.98
C LEU A 42 14.84 3.95 7.55
N ALA A 43 14.94 3.69 6.25
CA ALA A 43 14.79 2.36 5.70
C ALA A 43 16.03 1.99 4.89
N ASN A 44 16.53 0.78 5.09
CA ASN A 44 17.56 0.21 4.23
C ASN A 44 16.92 -0.47 2.99
N LYS A 45 17.76 -0.98 2.09
CA LYS A 45 17.29 -1.68 0.87
C LYS A 45 16.60 -3.02 1.16
N ASP A 46 16.93 -3.65 2.28
CA ASP A 46 16.34 -4.93 2.73
C ASP A 46 14.98 -4.73 3.44
N GLY A 47 14.53 -3.49 3.62
CA GLY A 47 13.28 -3.14 4.30
C GLY A 47 13.35 -3.15 5.82
N HIS A 48 14.55 -3.21 6.41
CA HIS A 48 14.72 -2.89 7.82
C HIS A 48 14.53 -1.40 8.03
N THR A 49 13.66 -1.07 8.98
CA THR A 49 13.29 0.30 9.28
C THR A 49 13.65 0.63 10.72
N ARG A 50 13.92 1.91 10.98
CA ARG A 50 14.08 2.44 12.33
C ARG A 50 13.55 3.86 12.40
N ARG A 51 12.90 4.19 13.51
CA ARG A 51 12.38 5.53 13.77
C ARG A 51 13.33 6.32 14.66
N LEU A 52 13.46 7.62 14.39
CA LEU A 52 14.12 8.60 15.25
C LEU A 52 13.07 9.60 15.72
N SER A 53 13.07 9.91 17.02
CA SER A 53 12.20 10.91 17.62
C SER A 53 12.59 12.35 17.24
N GLU A 54 11.72 13.29 17.54
CA GLU A 54 12.03 14.73 17.45
C GLU A 54 13.35 15.09 18.14
N GLY A 55 14.07 16.06 17.59
CA GLY A 55 15.37 16.53 18.09
C GLY A 55 16.55 15.56 17.86
N ALA A 56 16.30 14.31 17.48
CA ALA A 56 17.36 13.36 17.19
C ALA A 56 18.15 13.78 15.94
N ARG A 57 19.45 13.45 15.92
CA ARG A 57 20.31 13.70 14.77
C ARG A 57 20.25 12.54 13.79
N VAL A 58 20.02 12.86 12.52
CA VAL A 58 19.87 11.89 11.45
C VAL A 58 21.25 11.40 11.00
N ALA A 59 21.59 10.18 11.39
CA ALA A 59 22.76 9.47 10.92
C ALA A 59 22.32 8.42 9.89
N ILE A 60 22.41 8.77 8.60
CA ILE A 60 22.10 7.87 7.49
C ILE A 60 23.29 6.92 7.26
N LEU A 61 23.03 5.62 7.30
CA LEU A 61 23.98 4.56 6.94
C LEU A 61 24.03 4.34 5.42
N ASP A 62 25.07 3.67 4.94
CA ASP A 62 25.24 3.45 3.50
C ASP A 62 24.06 2.66 2.90
N GLY A 63 23.36 3.28 1.95
CA GLY A 63 22.19 2.70 1.29
C GLY A 63 20.86 2.88 2.04
N GLU A 64 20.84 3.58 3.18
CA GLU A 64 19.59 4.00 3.82
C GLU A 64 18.96 5.20 3.10
N THR A 65 17.64 5.21 3.03
CA THR A 65 16.85 6.40 2.70
C THR A 65 16.18 6.90 3.97
N ALA A 66 16.16 8.22 4.16
CA ALA A 66 15.58 8.85 5.34
C ALA A 66 14.44 9.78 4.93
N TRP A 67 13.31 9.67 5.62
CA TRP A 67 12.17 10.57 5.47
C TRP A 67 11.87 11.25 6.80
N CYS A 68 11.53 12.53 6.75
CA CYS A 68 10.85 13.23 7.83
C CYS A 68 9.34 13.07 7.63
N VAL A 69 8.67 12.57 8.65
CA VAL A 69 7.23 12.26 8.64
C VAL A 69 6.53 13.12 9.67
N HIS A 70 5.44 13.76 9.24
CA HIS A 70 4.53 14.44 10.14
C HIS A 70 3.36 13.51 10.47
N PRO A 71 3.06 13.24 11.76
CA PRO A 71 2.07 12.23 12.15
C PRO A 71 0.62 12.62 11.81
N GLY A 72 0.34 13.89 11.62
CA GLY A 72 -1.03 14.41 11.41
C GLY A 72 -1.49 15.27 12.58
N PRO A 73 -2.81 15.51 12.72
CA PRO A 73 -3.90 14.89 11.98
C PRO A 73 -4.03 15.41 10.54
N TYR A 74 -4.45 14.54 9.62
CA TYR A 74 -4.81 14.88 8.24
C TYR A 74 -6.32 14.76 8.03
N GLY A 75 -6.87 15.56 7.13
CA GLY A 75 -8.26 15.49 6.70
C GLY A 75 -8.36 15.34 5.20
N CYS A 76 -9.21 14.44 4.72
CA CYS A 76 -9.47 14.26 3.30
C CYS A 76 -10.93 13.87 3.03
N GLU A 77 -11.32 13.97 1.76
CA GLU A 77 -12.62 13.53 1.25
C GLU A 77 -12.39 12.38 0.27
N LEU A 78 -12.99 11.22 0.57
CA LEU A 78 -12.93 10.02 -0.26
C LEU A 78 -14.26 9.83 -0.99
N THR A 79 -14.19 9.32 -2.22
CA THR A 79 -15.37 8.82 -2.92
C THR A 79 -15.47 7.31 -2.89
N PRO A 80 -16.30 6.71 -2.02
CA PRO A 80 -16.49 5.27 -1.92
C PRO A 80 -17.03 4.64 -3.22
N PHE A 81 -17.84 5.36 -3.99
CA PHE A 81 -18.45 4.85 -5.22
C PHE A 81 -18.03 5.68 -6.43
N ALA A 82 -17.28 5.08 -7.36
CA ALA A 82 -16.89 5.74 -8.60
C ALA A 82 -18.10 6.13 -9.49
N ALA A 83 -19.19 5.36 -9.36
CA ALA A 83 -20.45 5.58 -10.07
C ALA A 83 -21.32 6.70 -9.46
N ALA A 84 -21.15 7.00 -8.16
CA ALA A 84 -21.91 8.02 -7.42
C ALA A 84 -20.92 8.94 -6.65
N PRO A 85 -20.16 9.80 -7.37
CA PRO A 85 -19.11 10.64 -6.80
C PRO A 85 -19.62 11.72 -5.83
N GLU A 86 -20.92 11.99 -5.81
CA GLU A 86 -21.60 12.87 -4.86
C GLU A 86 -21.70 12.25 -3.45
N ILE A 87 -21.69 10.92 -3.34
CA ILE A 87 -21.66 10.23 -2.05
C ILE A 87 -20.21 10.16 -1.58
N GLY A 88 -19.85 10.98 -0.60
CA GLY A 88 -18.50 11.07 -0.07
C GLY A 88 -18.36 10.61 1.37
N LEU A 89 -17.10 10.42 1.77
CA LEU A 89 -16.68 10.23 3.15
C LEU A 89 -15.66 11.30 3.50
N ARG A 90 -15.90 12.05 4.58
CA ARG A 90 -14.87 12.87 5.19
C ARG A 90 -14.15 12.06 6.24
N VAL A 91 -12.84 11.94 6.07
CA VAL A 91 -11.98 11.10 6.92
C VAL A 91 -10.92 11.97 7.57
N ARG A 92 -10.72 11.80 8.87
CA ARG A 92 -9.57 12.31 9.61
C ARG A 92 -8.72 11.15 10.06
N PHE A 93 -7.42 11.23 9.80
CA PHE A 93 -6.51 10.15 10.10
C PHE A 93 -5.16 10.67 10.60
N ALA A 94 -4.46 9.81 11.32
CA ALA A 94 -3.12 10.03 11.80
C ALA A 94 -2.25 8.79 11.54
N ILE A 95 -0.96 9.00 11.38
CA ILE A 95 0.02 7.93 11.23
C ILE A 95 0.29 7.33 12.61
N ASP A 96 0.49 6.02 12.65
CA ASP A 96 0.84 5.31 13.87
C ASP A 96 2.03 5.96 14.61
N ALA A 97 1.88 6.13 15.93
CA ALA A 97 2.97 6.62 16.76
C ALA A 97 4.05 5.55 16.92
N PRO A 98 5.33 5.92 17.16
CA PRO A 98 6.40 4.96 17.43
C PRO A 98 6.06 4.03 18.60
N ASP A 99 5.93 2.73 18.35
CA ASP A 99 5.74 1.70 19.39
C ASP A 99 7.07 0.96 19.63
N PRO A 100 7.67 1.04 20.84
CA PRO A 100 8.91 0.33 21.16
C PRO A 100 8.77 -1.20 21.16
N ARG A 101 7.56 -1.74 21.09
CA ARG A 101 7.30 -3.19 21.03
C ARG A 101 7.29 -3.74 19.61
N GLU A 102 7.06 -2.89 18.62
CA GLU A 102 7.05 -3.28 17.22
C GLU A 102 8.38 -2.93 16.56
N VAL A 103 9.10 -3.95 16.11
CA VAL A 103 10.40 -3.77 15.43
C VAL A 103 10.23 -3.09 14.07
N GLN A 104 9.10 -3.31 13.39
CA GLN A 104 8.75 -2.71 12.11
C GLN A 104 7.29 -2.29 12.11
N GLN A 105 7.04 -0.99 12.06
CA GLN A 105 5.70 -0.45 11.98
C GLN A 105 5.17 -0.44 10.54
N ARG A 106 3.85 -0.52 10.40
CA ARG A 106 3.21 -0.72 9.09
C ARG A 106 3.42 0.46 8.16
N PHE A 107 3.39 1.68 8.68
CA PHE A 107 3.68 2.87 7.88
C PHE A 107 5.13 2.89 7.39
N ASP A 108 6.07 2.34 8.17
CA ASP A 108 7.48 2.28 7.75
C ASP A 108 7.66 1.32 6.58
N LEU A 109 6.95 0.18 6.59
CA LEU A 109 6.93 -0.76 5.48
C LEU A 109 6.30 -0.13 4.23
N PHE A 110 5.24 0.66 4.39
CA PHE A 110 4.65 1.43 3.28
C PHE A 110 5.68 2.42 2.69
N LEU A 111 6.40 3.17 3.53
CA LEU A 111 7.47 4.05 3.05
C LEU A 111 8.59 3.27 2.35
N ALA A 112 9.02 2.16 2.94
CA ALA A 112 10.09 1.34 2.40
C ALA A 112 9.70 0.62 1.10
N SER A 113 8.42 0.46 0.78
CA SER A 113 7.95 -0.31 -0.38
C SER A 113 7.38 0.57 -1.49
N GLU A 114 6.63 1.60 -1.13
CA GLU A 114 5.83 2.40 -2.05
C GLU A 114 6.21 3.87 -2.12
N ALA A 115 6.81 4.43 -1.05
CA ALA A 115 7.27 5.80 -1.10
C ALA A 115 8.45 5.89 -2.07
N ALA A 116 8.30 6.76 -3.06
CA ALA A 116 9.40 7.22 -3.87
C ALA A 116 10.27 8.16 -3.00
N GLN A 117 10.64 9.31 -3.55
CA GLN A 117 11.43 10.29 -2.81
C GLN A 117 10.60 11.05 -1.75
N GLN A 118 9.28 11.13 -1.94
CA GLN A 118 8.34 11.84 -1.07
C GLN A 118 6.95 11.19 -1.10
N VAL A 119 6.13 11.49 -0.10
CA VAL A 119 4.72 11.08 -0.02
C VAL A 119 3.86 12.34 0.02
N ALA A 120 3.26 12.69 -1.12
CA ALA A 120 2.25 13.73 -1.20
C ALA A 120 0.94 13.27 -0.58
N LEU A 121 0.24 14.16 0.13
CA LEU A 121 -1.04 13.88 0.77
C LEU A 121 -2.08 13.44 -0.26
N GLU A 122 -2.19 14.16 -1.39
CA GLU A 122 -3.13 13.83 -2.47
C GLU A 122 -2.90 12.42 -3.04
N GLY A 123 -1.64 12.08 -3.32
CA GLY A 123 -1.29 10.75 -3.81
C GLY A 123 -1.63 9.65 -2.80
N PHE A 124 -1.42 9.91 -1.52
CA PHE A 124 -1.80 8.98 -0.45
C PHE A 124 -3.31 8.82 -0.33
N VAL A 125 -4.07 9.92 -0.41
CA VAL A 125 -5.56 9.92 -0.42
C VAL A 125 -6.09 9.08 -1.58
N MET A 126 -5.48 9.13 -2.76
CA MET A 126 -5.84 8.29 -3.89
C MET A 126 -5.62 6.79 -3.62
N LEU A 127 -4.56 6.43 -2.88
CA LEU A 127 -4.33 5.04 -2.46
C LEU A 127 -5.40 4.58 -1.45
N LEU A 128 -5.72 5.41 -0.46
CA LEU A 128 -6.79 5.14 0.51
C LEU A 128 -8.14 4.94 -0.20
N GLN A 129 -8.47 5.82 -1.14
CA GLN A 129 -9.70 5.72 -1.93
C GLN A 129 -9.74 4.43 -2.76
N SER A 130 -8.63 4.08 -3.41
CA SER A 130 -8.55 2.88 -4.24
C SER A 130 -8.71 1.60 -3.42
N ALA A 131 -8.14 1.58 -2.20
CA ALA A 131 -8.32 0.48 -1.26
C ALA A 131 -9.78 0.39 -0.80
N LEU A 132 -10.41 1.51 -0.42
CA LEU A 132 -11.81 1.55 -0.01
C LEU A 132 -12.75 1.07 -1.12
N GLN A 133 -12.61 1.60 -2.34
CA GLN A 133 -13.45 1.23 -3.49
C GLN A 133 -13.36 -0.27 -3.78
N ARG A 134 -12.15 -0.84 -3.74
CA ARG A 134 -11.94 -2.28 -3.98
C ARG A 134 -12.69 -3.13 -2.95
N GLU A 135 -12.59 -2.79 -1.67
CA GLU A 135 -13.25 -3.56 -0.62
C GLU A 135 -14.78 -3.43 -0.66
N LEU A 136 -15.30 -2.29 -1.09
CA LEU A 136 -16.74 -2.10 -1.33
C LEU A 136 -17.22 -2.91 -2.55
N GLU A 137 -16.47 -2.92 -3.64
CA GLU A 137 -16.79 -3.69 -4.86
C GLU A 137 -16.79 -5.20 -4.60
N GLN A 138 -15.91 -5.68 -3.71
CA GLN A 138 -15.85 -7.08 -3.31
C GLN A 138 -16.92 -7.45 -2.25
N GLY A 139 -17.63 -6.46 -1.70
CA GLY A 139 -18.60 -6.68 -0.61
C GLY A 139 -17.97 -6.99 0.74
N ASN A 140 -16.66 -6.75 0.89
CA ASN A 140 -15.90 -6.99 2.11
C ASN A 140 -16.12 -5.89 3.15
N LEU A 141 -16.31 -4.66 2.67
CA LEU A 141 -16.89 -3.57 3.44
C LEU A 141 -18.28 -3.30 2.89
N ASN A 142 -19.20 -2.97 3.79
CA ASN A 142 -20.52 -2.50 3.41
C ASN A 142 -20.67 -1.08 3.91
N LEU A 143 -20.89 -0.13 3.00
CA LEU A 143 -21.27 1.22 3.37
C LEU A 143 -22.80 1.23 3.50
N PRO A 144 -23.35 1.14 4.72
CA PRO A 144 -24.79 1.05 4.90
C PRO A 144 -25.47 2.34 4.41
N PRO A 145 -26.77 2.30 4.08
CA PRO A 145 -27.58 3.50 3.83
C PRO A 145 -27.75 4.39 5.09
N CYS A 146 -26.87 4.25 6.10
CA CYS A 146 -26.89 4.90 7.40
C CYS A 146 -28.21 4.68 8.17
N THR A 147 -28.72 3.45 8.13
CA THR A 147 -29.96 3.03 8.80
C THR A 147 -29.78 2.77 10.30
N SER A 148 -28.59 2.36 10.74
CA SER A 148 -28.29 2.14 12.15
C SER A 148 -26.86 2.58 12.53
N PHE A 149 -26.69 2.94 13.81
CA PHE A 149 -25.38 3.26 14.37
C PHE A 149 -24.44 2.06 14.45
N GLU A 150 -24.98 0.86 14.64
CA GLU A 150 -24.20 -0.39 14.69
C GLU A 150 -23.58 -0.71 13.34
N GLU A 151 -24.36 -0.63 12.25
CA GLU A 151 -23.84 -0.83 10.88
C GLU A 151 -22.76 0.20 10.54
N TRP A 152 -22.95 1.46 10.95
CA TRP A 152 -21.94 2.50 10.75
C TRP A 152 -20.64 2.22 11.51
N ASN A 153 -20.75 1.79 12.77
CA ASN A 153 -19.57 1.43 13.56
C ASN A 153 -18.86 0.19 13.04
N ALA A 154 -19.60 -0.81 12.54
CA ALA A 154 -19.01 -1.98 11.91
C ALA A 154 -18.20 -1.58 10.66
N PHE A 155 -18.77 -0.72 9.81
CA PHE A 155 -18.06 -0.15 8.67
C PHE A 155 -16.80 0.62 9.10
N ARG A 156 -16.92 1.56 10.05
CA ARG A 156 -15.79 2.37 10.55
C ARG A 156 -14.68 1.50 11.13
N THR A 157 -15.05 0.46 11.88
CA THR A 157 -14.09 -0.47 12.47
C THR A 157 -13.38 -1.28 11.40
N GLY A 158 -14.12 -1.82 10.42
CA GLY A 158 -13.54 -2.53 9.27
C GLY A 158 -12.60 -1.64 8.45
N PHE A 159 -13.03 -0.42 8.16
CA PHE A 159 -12.23 0.55 7.42
C PHE A 159 -10.96 0.96 8.18
N ASN A 160 -11.07 1.25 9.48
CA ASN A 160 -9.90 1.54 10.32
C ASN A 160 -8.92 0.36 10.35
N GLN A 161 -9.42 -0.88 10.49
CA GLN A 161 -8.56 -2.06 10.48
C GLN A 161 -7.86 -2.27 9.13
N LEU A 162 -8.55 -2.03 8.00
CA LEU A 162 -7.98 -2.07 6.66
C LEU A 162 -6.82 -1.08 6.56
N LEU A 163 -7.05 0.18 6.93
CA LEU A 163 -6.04 1.24 6.83
C LEU A 163 -4.86 1.01 7.77
N TYR A 164 -5.12 0.55 9.00
CA TYR A 164 -4.06 0.20 9.93
C TYR A 164 -3.20 -0.96 9.42
N THR A 165 -3.84 -2.01 8.92
CA THR A 165 -3.14 -3.23 8.49
C THR A 165 -2.32 -3.00 7.23
N ARG A 166 -2.87 -2.26 6.26
CA ARG A 166 -2.24 -1.99 4.96
C ARG A 166 -1.21 -0.86 5.02
N PHE A 167 -1.55 0.24 5.69
CA PHE A 167 -0.80 1.50 5.62
C PHE A 167 -0.23 1.95 6.97
N GLY A 168 -0.62 1.36 8.11
CA GLY A 168 -0.21 1.85 9.44
C GLY A 168 -0.83 3.18 9.81
N VAL A 169 -2.06 3.42 9.35
CA VAL A 169 -2.80 4.65 9.61
C VAL A 169 -4.01 4.37 10.48
N MET A 170 -4.24 5.24 11.46
CA MET A 170 -5.40 5.21 12.34
C MET A 170 -6.42 6.24 11.88
N VAL A 171 -7.68 5.82 11.79
CA VAL A 171 -8.81 6.69 11.46
C VAL A 171 -9.43 7.22 12.75
N ASP A 172 -9.27 8.52 12.98
CA ASP A 172 -9.83 9.21 14.13
C ASP A 172 -11.33 9.46 13.93
N ASP A 173 -11.69 9.96 12.75
CA ASP A 173 -13.06 10.33 12.40
C ASP A 173 -13.38 9.92 10.97
N CYS A 174 -14.60 9.45 10.76
CA CYS A 174 -15.13 9.07 9.46
C CYS A 174 -16.63 9.38 9.47
N VAL A 175 -17.07 10.26 8.58
CA VAL A 175 -18.47 10.68 8.47
C VAL A 175 -18.91 10.72 7.01
N PRO A 176 -20.15 10.29 6.71
CA PRO A 176 -20.72 10.46 5.37
C PRO A 176 -20.97 11.94 5.08
N VAL A 177 -20.63 12.38 3.88
CA VAL A 177 -20.80 13.76 3.43
C VAL A 177 -21.33 13.78 2.00
N ASP A 178 -22.14 14.80 1.69
CA ASP A 178 -22.57 15.08 0.33
C ASP A 178 -21.52 15.98 -0.35
N LEU A 179 -20.90 15.45 -1.40
CA LEU A 179 -19.91 16.13 -2.24
C LEU A 179 -20.55 16.78 -3.47
N GLY A 180 -21.87 16.73 -3.65
CA GLY A 180 -22.56 17.28 -4.83
C GLY A 180 -22.32 18.77 -5.07
N ALA A 181 -22.01 19.55 -4.01
CA ALA A 181 -21.64 20.95 -4.15
C ALA A 181 -20.21 21.16 -4.70
N SER A 182 -19.29 20.23 -4.44
CA SER A 182 -17.90 20.26 -4.94
C SER A 182 -17.71 19.43 -6.20
N ARG A 183 -18.63 18.51 -6.50
CA ARG A 183 -18.59 17.58 -7.63
C ARG A 183 -19.92 17.63 -8.39
N ASP A 184 -19.91 18.36 -9.51
CA ASP A 184 -21.06 18.41 -10.42
C ASP A 184 -21.16 17.11 -11.22
N LEU A 185 -22.01 16.19 -10.76
CA LEU A 185 -22.28 14.93 -11.43
C LEU A 185 -22.81 15.14 -12.85
N ALA A 186 -23.65 16.15 -13.08
CA ALA A 186 -24.21 16.41 -14.40
C ALA A 186 -23.09 16.84 -15.37
N ALA A 187 -22.20 17.72 -14.94
CA ALA A 187 -21.02 18.08 -15.72
C ALA A 187 -20.09 16.88 -15.96
N LEU A 188 -19.87 16.02 -14.96
CA LEU A 188 -19.06 14.80 -15.11
C LEU A 188 -19.69 13.80 -16.09
N LEU A 189 -21.01 13.59 -16.03
CA LEU A 189 -21.72 12.72 -16.96
C LEU A 189 -21.74 13.31 -18.37
N MET A 190 -21.92 14.62 -18.50
CA MET A 190 -21.83 15.33 -19.78
C MET A 190 -20.42 15.22 -20.38
N ALA A 191 -19.37 15.36 -19.56
CA ALA A 191 -17.99 15.14 -19.98
C ALA A 191 -17.76 13.69 -20.42
N ARG A 192 -18.25 12.71 -19.66
CA ARG A 192 -18.18 11.27 -20.03
C ARG A 192 -18.93 10.96 -21.33
N LEU A 193 -20.08 11.59 -21.54
CA LEU A 193 -20.87 11.46 -22.77
C LEU A 193 -20.18 12.13 -23.95
N ALA A 194 -19.57 13.30 -23.76
CA ALA A 194 -18.78 13.99 -24.77
C ALA A 194 -17.48 13.22 -25.12
N SER A 195 -16.90 12.52 -24.14
CA SER A 195 -15.75 11.64 -24.34
C SER A 195 -16.12 10.23 -24.79
N ARG A 196 -17.40 9.94 -25.06
CA ARG A 196 -17.85 8.62 -25.49
C ARG A 196 -17.57 8.49 -26.99
N PRO A 197 -16.61 7.65 -27.44
CA PRO A 197 -16.40 7.46 -28.86
C PRO A 197 -17.59 6.72 -29.45
N ALA A 198 -18.13 7.23 -30.55
CA ALA A 198 -19.16 6.57 -31.34
C ALA A 198 -18.56 5.31 -31.99
N LEU A 199 -18.67 4.12 -31.35
CA LEU A 199 -18.35 2.78 -31.90
C LEU A 199 -17.10 2.67 -32.80
N ALA A 200 -16.13 3.56 -32.62
CA ALA A 200 -14.84 3.56 -33.28
C ALA A 200 -13.83 3.20 -32.20
N ALA A 201 -13.00 2.20 -32.51
CA ALA A 201 -11.95 1.60 -31.70
C ALA A 201 -11.59 2.41 -30.45
N ALA A 202 -11.82 1.80 -29.28
CA ALA A 202 -11.52 2.34 -27.96
C ALA A 202 -10.23 3.18 -27.99
N GLN A 203 -10.36 4.50 -28.01
CA GLN A 203 -9.24 5.38 -27.73
C GLN A 203 -8.97 5.18 -26.25
N ALA A 204 -7.94 4.38 -25.96
CA ALA A 204 -7.38 4.24 -24.65
C ALA A 204 -7.20 5.65 -24.08
N VAL A 205 -7.88 5.92 -22.95
CA VAL A 205 -7.41 6.92 -21.98
C VAL A 205 -5.91 6.70 -21.91
N GLN A 206 -5.10 7.67 -22.36
CA GLN A 206 -3.65 7.52 -22.29
C GLN A 206 -3.34 7.22 -20.83
N PRO A 207 -2.95 5.98 -20.49
CA PRO A 207 -2.56 5.72 -19.11
C PRO A 207 -1.38 6.65 -18.87
N ALA A 208 -1.30 7.25 -17.67
CA ALA A 208 -0.07 7.85 -17.18
C ALA A 208 1.09 6.95 -17.64
N ALA A 209 2.07 7.51 -18.35
CA ALA A 209 3.02 6.75 -19.16
C ALA A 209 3.47 5.50 -18.39
N PHE A 210 2.96 4.33 -18.80
CA PHE A 210 3.22 3.10 -18.08
C PHE A 210 4.68 2.75 -18.31
N ASP A 211 5.52 3.08 -17.33
CA ASP A 211 6.90 2.67 -17.30
C ASP A 211 6.96 1.24 -16.74
N PRO A 212 7.18 0.23 -17.61
CA PRO A 212 7.17 -1.16 -17.18
C PRO A 212 8.28 -1.46 -16.16
N ALA A 213 9.42 -0.77 -16.24
CA ALA A 213 10.54 -1.02 -15.34
C ALA A 213 10.25 -0.49 -13.94
N LEU A 214 9.73 0.74 -13.84
CA LEU A 214 9.37 1.35 -12.56
C LEU A 214 8.24 0.57 -11.86
N GLU A 215 7.18 0.24 -12.60
CA GLU A 215 6.01 -0.45 -12.05
C GLU A 215 6.34 -1.88 -11.63
N ASP A 216 7.14 -2.61 -12.42
CA ASP A 216 7.62 -3.95 -12.05
C ASP A 216 8.49 -3.92 -10.79
N ALA A 217 9.46 -3.00 -10.73
CA ALA A 217 10.34 -2.85 -9.58
C ALA A 217 9.56 -2.50 -8.31
N LYS A 218 8.59 -1.57 -8.41
CA LYS A 218 7.72 -1.21 -7.29
C LYS A 218 6.88 -2.40 -6.82
N ALA A 219 6.26 -3.12 -7.74
CA ALA A 219 5.43 -4.28 -7.42
C ALA A 219 6.24 -5.40 -6.75
N LEU A 220 7.42 -5.74 -7.30
CA LEU A 220 8.30 -6.76 -6.70
C LEU A 220 8.83 -6.34 -5.33
N ARG A 221 9.18 -5.07 -5.15
CA ARG A 221 9.61 -4.55 -3.85
C ARG A 221 8.52 -4.67 -2.80
N ARG A 222 7.27 -4.32 -3.14
CA ARG A 222 6.11 -4.54 -2.25
C ARG A 222 5.94 -6.01 -1.91
N LEU A 223 5.92 -6.90 -2.91
CA LEU A 223 5.81 -8.34 -2.70
C LEU A 223 6.90 -8.88 -1.78
N PHE A 224 8.15 -8.45 -1.97
CA PHE A 224 9.28 -8.88 -1.17
C PHE A 224 9.17 -8.43 0.29
N LEU A 225 8.78 -7.17 0.53
CA LEU A 225 8.74 -6.58 1.86
C LEU A 225 7.48 -6.93 2.66
N GLU A 226 6.34 -7.03 1.99
CA GLU A 226 5.04 -7.10 2.66
C GLU A 226 4.52 -8.53 2.79
N LEU A 227 4.82 -9.42 1.84
CA LEU A 227 4.33 -10.81 1.87
C LEU A 227 4.78 -11.56 3.14
N PRO A 228 6.02 -11.41 3.66
CA PRO A 228 6.40 -11.97 4.95
C PRO A 228 5.54 -11.44 6.11
N GLY A 229 5.12 -10.17 6.03
CA GLY A 229 4.22 -9.54 7.00
C GLY A 229 2.82 -10.15 6.97
N VAL A 230 2.26 -10.42 5.79
CA VAL A 230 0.98 -11.14 5.62
C VAL A 230 1.09 -12.54 6.20
N LEU A 231 2.17 -13.24 5.86
CA LEU A 231 2.41 -14.63 6.29
C LEU A 231 2.54 -14.73 7.81
N CYS A 232 3.28 -13.80 8.43
CA CYS A 232 3.38 -13.68 9.89
C CYS A 232 2.00 -13.38 10.51
N GLY A 233 1.27 -12.43 9.94
CA GLY A 233 -0.08 -12.10 10.39
C GLY A 233 -1.03 -13.30 10.35
N LEU A 234 -1.01 -14.08 9.26
CA LEU A 234 -1.83 -15.28 9.12
C LEU A 234 -1.45 -16.37 10.13
N ARG A 235 -0.14 -16.58 10.38
CA ARG A 235 0.35 -17.52 11.42
C ARG A 235 -0.15 -17.16 12.82
N LEU A 236 -0.26 -15.87 13.11
CA LEU A 236 -0.67 -15.37 14.43
C LEU A 236 -2.20 -15.26 14.58
N ALA A 237 -2.93 -15.10 13.48
CA ALA A 237 -4.32 -14.72 13.55
C ALA A 237 -5.24 -15.86 14.04
N LEU A 238 -4.87 -17.13 13.88
CA LEU A 238 -5.77 -18.26 14.16
C LEU A 238 -5.03 -19.57 14.47
N LEU A 239 -5.46 -20.28 15.52
CA LEU A 239 -5.21 -21.72 15.71
C LEU A 239 -6.55 -22.45 15.54
N PRO A 240 -6.85 -23.02 14.35
CA PRO A 240 -8.09 -23.77 14.15
C PRO A 240 -8.18 -24.99 15.06
N ALA A 241 -9.30 -25.17 15.76
CA ALA A 241 -9.55 -26.34 16.61
C ALA A 241 -9.82 -27.63 15.80
N ASP A 242 -10.26 -27.48 14.54
CA ASP A 242 -10.51 -28.60 13.63
C ASP A 242 -9.27 -28.95 12.80
N CYS A 243 -8.89 -30.22 12.84
CA CYS A 243 -7.80 -30.81 12.06
C CYS A 243 -7.89 -30.54 10.55
N ALA A 244 -9.10 -30.53 9.97
CA ALA A 244 -9.27 -30.29 8.53
C ALA A 244 -8.95 -28.83 8.16
N VAL A 245 -9.46 -27.89 8.97
CA VAL A 245 -9.20 -26.45 8.82
C VAL A 245 -7.73 -26.15 9.05
N PHE A 246 -7.11 -26.81 10.04
CA PHE A 246 -5.68 -26.69 10.32
C PHE A 246 -4.81 -27.13 9.14
N ARG A 247 -5.11 -28.28 8.51
CA ARG A 247 -4.36 -28.75 7.32
C ARG A 247 -4.47 -27.78 6.14
N ARG A 248 -5.67 -27.25 5.90
CA ARG A 248 -5.89 -26.25 4.84
C ARG A 248 -5.09 -24.97 5.11
N HIS A 249 -5.08 -24.53 6.36
CA HIS A 249 -4.28 -23.38 6.77
C HIS A 249 -2.77 -23.62 6.62
N GLN A 250 -2.27 -24.80 6.98
CA GLN A 250 -0.87 -25.17 6.75
C GLN A 250 -0.52 -25.19 5.26
N ASP A 251 -1.41 -25.70 4.40
CA ASP A 251 -1.19 -25.72 2.96
C ASP A 251 -1.12 -24.31 2.38
N LEU A 252 -2.02 -23.42 2.81
CA LEU A 252 -2.00 -21.99 2.46
C LEU A 252 -0.67 -21.33 2.85
N LEU A 253 -0.22 -21.53 4.09
CA LEU A 253 1.06 -20.97 4.55
C LEU A 253 2.24 -21.51 3.74
N ARG A 254 2.24 -22.81 3.41
CA ARG A 254 3.27 -23.44 2.57
C ARG A 254 3.30 -22.84 1.17
N ARG A 255 2.14 -22.66 0.55
CA ARG A 255 2.00 -22.07 -0.79
C ARG A 255 2.46 -20.61 -0.81
N LEU A 256 2.08 -19.82 0.19
CA LEU A 256 2.59 -18.46 0.36
C LEU A 256 4.11 -18.39 0.55
N ASP A 257 4.70 -19.33 1.29
CA ASP A 257 6.15 -19.43 1.45
C ASP A 257 6.85 -19.69 0.10
N LEU A 258 6.28 -20.56 -0.74
CA LEU A 258 6.79 -20.81 -2.10
C LEU A 258 6.67 -19.56 -2.99
N VAL A 259 5.58 -18.81 -2.88
CA VAL A 259 5.44 -17.51 -3.57
C VAL A 259 6.51 -16.52 -3.09
N SER A 260 6.77 -16.46 -1.78
CA SER A 260 7.82 -15.60 -1.19
C SER A 260 9.21 -15.92 -1.74
N LEU A 261 9.56 -17.22 -1.80
CA LEU A 261 10.80 -17.69 -2.41
C LEU A 261 10.88 -17.37 -3.91
N SER A 262 9.75 -17.45 -4.61
CA SER A 262 9.65 -17.06 -6.02
C SER A 262 9.87 -15.56 -6.20
N VAL A 263 9.35 -14.71 -5.33
CA VAL A 263 9.60 -13.26 -5.43
C VAL A 263 11.08 -12.95 -5.18
N GLY A 264 11.71 -13.61 -4.21
CA GLY A 264 13.14 -13.41 -3.91
C GLY A 264 14.13 -13.86 -5.00
N THR A 265 13.68 -14.70 -5.94
CA THR A 265 14.51 -15.23 -7.05
C THR A 265 14.03 -14.79 -8.42
N MET A 266 13.26 -13.69 -8.48
CA MET A 266 12.62 -13.21 -9.69
C MET A 266 13.65 -12.66 -10.70
N PRO A 267 13.61 -13.05 -11.99
CA PRO A 267 14.59 -12.56 -12.97
C PRO A 267 14.39 -11.08 -13.29
N ALA A 268 15.50 -10.41 -13.66
CA ALA A 268 15.48 -9.03 -14.14
C ALA A 268 14.49 -8.86 -15.30
N LEU A 269 13.75 -7.75 -15.31
CA LEU A 269 12.68 -7.51 -16.29
C LEU A 269 13.21 -7.54 -17.72
N GLU A 270 14.36 -6.91 -17.93
CA GLU A 270 14.99 -6.69 -19.25
C GLU A 270 15.63 -7.94 -19.84
N LEU A 271 15.76 -9.03 -19.06
CA LEU A 271 16.52 -10.21 -19.46
C LEU A 271 15.62 -11.43 -19.67
N ALA A 272 15.80 -12.08 -20.81
CA ALA A 272 15.27 -13.41 -21.09
C ALA A 272 16.17 -14.49 -20.47
N ALA A 273 17.48 -14.29 -20.60
CA ALA A 273 18.55 -15.12 -20.04
C ALA A 273 19.75 -14.20 -19.73
N PRO A 274 20.79 -14.67 -19.00
CA PRO A 274 21.99 -13.86 -18.77
C PRO A 274 22.57 -13.30 -20.08
N GLY A 275 22.61 -11.97 -20.20
CA GLY A 275 23.10 -11.27 -21.39
C GLY A 275 22.16 -11.24 -22.60
N GLN A 276 20.98 -11.88 -22.54
CA GLN A 276 19.99 -11.87 -23.62
C GLN A 276 18.84 -10.91 -23.29
N PRO A 277 18.67 -9.81 -24.06
CA PRO A 277 17.60 -8.85 -23.82
C PRO A 277 16.24 -9.43 -24.17
N LEU A 278 15.23 -9.06 -23.39
CA LEU A 278 13.82 -9.40 -23.59
C LEU A 278 13.13 -8.31 -24.42
N ALA A 279 12.24 -8.70 -25.33
CA ALA A 279 11.47 -7.74 -26.13
C ALA A 279 10.57 -6.85 -25.25
N LEU A 280 10.40 -5.57 -25.62
CA LEU A 280 9.65 -4.59 -24.83
C LEU A 280 8.20 -5.01 -24.53
N ASP A 281 7.53 -5.71 -25.45
CA ASP A 281 6.16 -6.18 -25.21
C ASP A 281 6.10 -7.31 -24.19
N GLN A 282 7.12 -8.16 -24.15
CA GLN A 282 7.27 -9.18 -23.11
C GLN A 282 7.61 -8.52 -21.77
N GLN A 283 8.45 -7.48 -21.74
CA GLN A 283 8.71 -6.69 -20.53
C GLN A 283 7.40 -6.05 -20.00
N ARG A 284 6.59 -5.44 -20.88
CA ARG A 284 5.28 -4.89 -20.52
C ARG A 284 4.33 -5.97 -19.97
N ARG A 285 4.30 -7.15 -20.59
CA ARG A 285 3.50 -8.29 -20.10
C ARG A 285 3.94 -8.69 -18.70
N ARG A 286 5.24 -8.87 -18.47
CA ARG A 286 5.79 -9.20 -17.15
C ARG A 286 5.43 -8.16 -16.10
N ALA A 287 5.64 -6.88 -16.40
CA ALA A 287 5.29 -5.78 -15.50
C ALA A 287 3.80 -5.76 -15.13
N ARG A 288 2.90 -6.11 -16.07
CA ARG A 288 1.46 -6.24 -15.78
C ARG A 288 1.14 -7.38 -14.83
N HIS A 289 1.83 -8.52 -14.95
CA HIS A 289 1.68 -9.63 -14.00
C HIS A 289 2.19 -9.27 -12.61
N SER A 290 3.33 -8.60 -12.50
CA SER A 290 3.82 -8.07 -11.21
C SER A 290 2.81 -7.14 -10.56
N ARG A 291 2.19 -6.25 -11.35
CA ARG A 291 1.14 -5.34 -10.85
C ARG A 291 -0.11 -6.09 -10.36
N ARG A 292 -0.52 -7.15 -11.05
CA ARG A 292 -1.66 -7.99 -10.63
C ARG A 292 -1.35 -8.80 -9.37
N ALA A 293 -0.13 -9.35 -9.26
CA ALA A 293 0.33 -9.98 -8.03
C ALA A 293 0.33 -8.99 -6.85
N ALA A 294 0.77 -7.74 -7.06
CA ALA A 294 0.68 -6.71 -6.03
C ALA A 294 -0.78 -6.34 -5.67
N ALA A 295 -1.72 -6.43 -6.61
CA ALA A 295 -3.14 -6.26 -6.32
C ALA A 295 -3.70 -7.41 -5.47
N ALA A 296 -3.30 -8.66 -5.77
CA ALA A 296 -3.65 -9.83 -4.95
C ALA A 296 -3.01 -9.75 -3.55
N LEU A 297 -1.85 -9.13 -3.40
CA LEU A 297 -1.27 -8.82 -2.09
C LEU A 297 -2.12 -7.81 -1.29
N ASP A 298 -2.69 -6.78 -1.95
CA ASP A 298 -3.65 -5.89 -1.27
C ASP A 298 -4.88 -6.67 -0.77
N GLU A 299 -5.41 -7.59 -1.59
CA GLU A 299 -6.51 -8.48 -1.19
C GLU A 299 -6.11 -9.36 0.01
N ALA A 300 -4.87 -9.85 0.04
CA ALA A 300 -4.36 -10.63 1.16
C ALA A 300 -4.29 -9.81 2.46
N TRP A 301 -3.93 -8.52 2.37
CA TRP A 301 -3.95 -7.61 3.51
C TRP A 301 -5.37 -7.34 3.99
N ALA A 302 -6.32 -7.12 3.08
CA ALA A 302 -7.72 -6.93 3.41
C ALA A 302 -8.34 -8.18 4.05
N LEU A 303 -8.02 -9.37 3.53
CA LEU A 303 -8.41 -10.64 4.13
C LEU A 303 -7.87 -10.76 5.56
N LEU A 304 -6.59 -10.44 5.78
CA LEU A 304 -5.99 -10.49 7.12
C LEU A 304 -6.66 -9.49 8.08
N ALA A 305 -7.01 -8.29 7.61
CA ALA A 305 -7.78 -7.32 8.38
C ALA A 305 -9.14 -7.89 8.82
N ARG A 306 -9.85 -8.58 7.92
CA ARG A 306 -11.12 -9.25 8.21
C ARG A 306 -10.95 -10.40 9.19
N ILE A 307 -9.91 -11.23 9.04
CA ILE A 307 -9.63 -12.32 9.98
C ILE A 307 -9.40 -11.78 11.39
N LYS A 308 -8.70 -10.65 11.54
CA LYS A 308 -8.46 -10.04 12.86
C LYS A 308 -9.72 -9.52 13.55
N LEU A 309 -10.76 -9.19 12.78
CA LEU A 309 -12.05 -8.71 13.30
C LEU A 309 -13.11 -9.81 13.41
N GLY A 310 -12.98 -10.88 12.62
CA GLY A 310 -14.02 -11.88 12.44
C GLY A 310 -14.05 -12.96 13.50
N ASP A 311 -15.24 -13.50 13.74
CA ASP A 311 -15.45 -14.65 14.62
C ASP A 311 -14.94 -15.96 13.99
N ALA A 312 -14.60 -16.92 14.86
CA ALA A 312 -14.09 -18.25 14.47
C ALA A 312 -15.02 -19.00 13.47
N ALA A 313 -16.31 -18.69 13.45
CA ALA A 313 -17.29 -19.29 12.54
C ALA A 313 -17.12 -18.89 11.07
N LEU A 314 -16.59 -17.68 10.79
CA LEU A 314 -16.36 -17.19 9.43
C LEU A 314 -15.04 -17.68 8.83
N VAL A 315 -14.15 -18.25 9.65
CA VAL A 315 -12.80 -18.67 9.26
C VAL A 315 -12.81 -19.64 8.08
N ALA A 316 -13.72 -20.61 8.05
CA ALA A 316 -13.77 -21.59 6.97
C ALA A 316 -14.08 -20.95 5.61
N ALA A 317 -14.96 -19.94 5.56
CA ALA A 317 -15.28 -19.20 4.35
C ALA A 317 -14.12 -18.30 3.93
N LEU A 318 -13.48 -17.61 4.89
CA LEU A 318 -12.31 -16.77 4.66
C LEU A 318 -11.11 -17.57 4.13
N LEU A 319 -10.94 -18.83 4.53
CA LEU A 319 -9.91 -19.70 3.97
C LEU A 319 -10.18 -20.10 2.52
N GLY A 320 -11.44 -20.18 2.09
CA GLY A 320 -11.79 -20.34 0.67
C GLY A 320 -11.39 -19.14 -0.16
N GLU A 321 -11.58 -17.94 0.39
CA GLU A 321 -11.11 -16.71 -0.25
C GLU A 321 -9.58 -16.61 -0.25
N ALA A 322 -8.92 -17.04 0.83
CA ALA A 322 -7.48 -17.16 0.91
C ALA A 322 -6.92 -18.04 -0.21
N ASP A 323 -7.54 -19.19 -0.48
CA ASP A 323 -7.11 -20.09 -1.57
C ASP A 323 -7.14 -19.40 -2.94
N ARG A 324 -8.18 -18.61 -3.21
CA ARG A 324 -8.30 -17.82 -4.44
C ARG A 324 -7.19 -16.77 -4.54
N ILE A 325 -6.95 -16.03 -3.47
CA ILE A 325 -5.92 -14.98 -3.43
C ILE A 325 -4.52 -15.59 -3.64
N VAL A 326 -4.21 -16.71 -2.96
CA VAL A 326 -2.95 -17.42 -3.12
C VAL A 326 -2.81 -17.98 -4.54
N ALA A 327 -3.87 -18.54 -5.12
CA ALA A 327 -3.84 -19.02 -6.51
C ALA A 327 -3.56 -17.89 -7.52
N ASN A 328 -4.13 -16.69 -7.30
CA ASN A 328 -3.84 -15.52 -8.12
C ASN A 328 -2.37 -15.09 -7.99
N LEU A 329 -1.84 -15.03 -6.76
CA LEU A 329 -0.43 -14.73 -6.51
C LEU A 329 0.51 -15.74 -7.20
N GLU A 330 0.21 -17.04 -7.10
CA GLU A 330 0.96 -18.10 -7.77
C GLU A 330 0.93 -17.94 -9.29
N CYS A 331 -0.26 -17.73 -9.85
CA CYS A 331 -0.47 -17.60 -11.29
C CYS A 331 0.28 -16.39 -11.86
N ASP A 332 0.14 -15.20 -11.26
CA ASP A 332 0.79 -14.00 -11.76
C ASP A 332 2.31 -14.04 -11.54
N CYS A 333 2.80 -14.57 -10.42
CA CYS A 333 4.24 -14.76 -10.21
C CYS A 333 4.85 -15.76 -11.20
N ALA A 334 4.15 -16.85 -11.52
CA ALA A 334 4.57 -17.80 -12.54
C ALA A 334 4.55 -17.17 -13.94
N ALA A 335 3.45 -16.52 -14.32
CA ALA A 335 3.28 -15.89 -15.63
C ALA A 335 4.30 -14.75 -15.89
N ARG A 336 4.76 -14.06 -14.83
CA ARG A 336 5.88 -13.11 -14.92
C ARG A 336 7.20 -13.80 -15.25
N ARG A 337 7.46 -15.00 -14.71
CA ARG A 337 8.70 -15.74 -14.98
C ARG A 337 8.73 -16.28 -16.40
N ASP A 338 7.59 -16.74 -16.90
CA ASP A 338 7.49 -17.36 -18.21
C ASP A 338 8.07 -16.47 -19.32
N ILE A 339 9.02 -17.03 -20.07
CA ILE A 339 9.61 -16.46 -21.28
C ILE A 339 8.88 -17.05 -22.48
N ALA A 340 7.55 -17.15 -22.44
CA ALA A 340 6.81 -17.73 -23.55
C ALA A 340 7.00 -16.88 -24.82
N GLY A 341 8.00 -17.25 -25.62
CA GLY A 341 7.89 -17.23 -27.08
C GLY A 341 7.00 -18.40 -27.48
N GLU A 342 6.16 -18.17 -28.48
CA GLU A 342 5.36 -19.17 -29.17
C GLU A 342 6.12 -20.50 -29.26
N SER A 343 5.68 -21.50 -28.48
CA SER A 343 5.85 -22.88 -28.90
C SER A 343 4.66 -23.15 -29.79
N ALA A 344 4.91 -23.17 -31.09
CA ALA A 344 3.98 -23.69 -32.10
C ALA A 344 3.56 -25.13 -31.77
#